data_AF-A0A2R6MZF4-F1
#
_entry.id   AF-A0A2R6MZF4-F1
#
_cell.length_a   1.000
_cell.length_b   1.000
_cell.length_c   1.000
_cell.angle_alpha   90.00
_cell.angle_beta   90.00
_cell.angle_gamma   90.00
#
_symmetry.space_group_name_H-M   'P 1'
#
loop_
_entity.id
_entity.type
_entity.pdbx_description
1 polymer ?
#
loop_
_entity_poly.entity_id
_entity_poly.type
_entity_poly.pdbx_seq_one_letter_code
_entity_poly.pdbx_strand_id
1 'polypeptide(L)' 'MPVRPGYIKKIATLLLERYPEAFTGDFDHNKEVVVRVTNVDSKDVRNRVAGYVTRRVRSQAAQA' A
#
# COMPACT_ATOMS: atom_id res chain seq x y z
N MET A 1 8.63 3.08 17.04
CA MET A 1 7.35 3.10 16.29
C MET A 1 6.63 1.78 16.53
N PRO A 2 5.32 1.75 16.84
CA PRO A 2 4.60 0.50 16.97
C PRO A 2 4.68 -0.30 15.66
N VAL A 3 4.94 -1.60 15.78
CA VAL A 3 5.07 -2.51 14.65
C VAL A 3 3.71 -2.57 13.94
N ARG A 4 3.70 -2.29 12.63
CA ARG A 4 2.47 -2.42 11.84
C ARG A 4 1.98 -3.88 11.92
N PRO A 5 0.70 -4.12 12.29
CA PRO A 5 0.13 -5.46 12.33
C PRO A 5 0.41 -6.25 11.05
N GLY A 6 0.64 -7.57 11.18
CA GLY A 6 1.03 -8.42 10.06
C GLY A 6 0.04 -8.41 8.89
N TYR A 7 -1.26 -8.26 9.17
CA TYR A 7 -2.29 -8.22 8.13
C TYR A 7 -2.12 -7.03 7.18
N ILE A 8 -1.67 -5.86 7.67
CA ILE A 8 -1.45 -4.66 6.83
C ILE A 8 -0.36 -4.93 5.80
N LYS A 9 0.73 -5.58 6.24
CA LYS A 9 1.84 -5.95 5.36
C LYS A 9 1.40 -6.99 4.33
N LYS A 10 0.63 -8.00 4.75
CA LYS A 10 0.11 -9.04 3.85
C LYS A 10 -0.78 -8.45 2.75
N ILE A 11 -1.76 -7.61 3.12
CA ILE A 11 -2.66 -6.95 2.16
C ILE A 11 -1.84 -6.08 1.20
N ALA A 12 -0.95 -5.24 1.73
CA ALA A 12 -0.15 -4.35 0.89
C ALA A 12 0.77 -5.10 -0.09
N THR A 13 1.39 -6.21 0.33
CA THR A 13 2.19 -7.06 -0.56
C THR A 13 1.31 -7.71 -1.63
N LEU A 14 0.15 -8.26 -1.25
CA LEU A 14 -0.77 -8.91 -2.19
C LEU A 14 -1.35 -7.92 -3.21
N LEU A 15 -1.61 -6.69 -2.80
CA LEU A 15 -2.03 -5.62 -3.70
C LEU A 15 -0.94 -5.28 -4.72
N LEU A 16 0.32 -5.19 -4.29
CA LEU A 16 1.45 -4.96 -5.18
C LEU A 16 1.70 -6.12 -6.15
N GLU A 17 1.47 -7.37 -5.72
CA GLU A 17 1.58 -8.54 -6.58
C GLU A 17 0.46 -8.61 -7.62
N ARG A 18 -0.77 -8.23 -7.24
CA ARG A 18 -1.92 -8.26 -8.17
C ARG A 18 -1.99 -7.06 -9.10
N TYR A 19 -1.57 -5.88 -8.65
CA TYR A 19 -1.70 -4.63 -9.39
C TYR A 19 -0.41 -3.80 -9.34
N PRO A 20 0.74 -4.33 -9.81
CA PRO A 20 2.02 -3.64 -9.72
C PRO A 20 2.01 -2.28 -10.43
N GLU A 21 1.37 -2.21 -11.59
CA GLU A 21 1.25 -1.00 -12.44
C GLU A 21 0.31 0.08 -11.86
N ALA A 22 -0.61 -0.31 -10.95
CA ALA A 22 -1.61 0.62 -10.42
C ALA A 22 -1.06 1.50 -9.29
N PHE A 23 0.04 1.08 -8.65
CA PHE A 23 0.64 1.76 -7.51
C PHE A 23 1.88 2.56 -7.90
N THR A 24 2.00 3.76 -7.34
CA THR A 24 3.09 4.69 -7.66
C THR A 24 3.82 5.14 -6.41
N GLY A 25 4.81 6.03 -6.56
CA GLY A 25 5.49 6.69 -5.45
C GLY A 25 4.65 7.76 -4.73
N ASP A 26 3.42 8.00 -5.16
CA ASP A 26 2.50 9.01 -4.63
C ASP A 26 1.53 8.44 -3.59
N PHE A 27 1.39 9.09 -2.44
CA PHE A 27 0.56 8.56 -1.35
C PHE A 27 -0.95 8.72 -1.62
N ASP A 28 -1.36 9.86 -2.18
CA ASP A 28 -2.78 10.16 -2.38
C ASP A 28 -3.39 9.31 -3.49
N HIS A 29 -2.66 9.11 -4.60
CA HIS A 29 -3.04 8.16 -5.65
C HIS A 29 -3.18 6.74 -5.09
N ASN A 30 -2.19 6.27 -4.33
CA ASN A 30 -2.23 4.92 -3.75
C ASN A 30 -3.42 4.75 -2.78
N LYS A 31 -3.79 5.79 -2.03
CA LYS A 31 -4.95 5.78 -1.13
C LYS A 31 -6.24 5.58 -1.91
N GLU A 32 -6.42 6.26 -3.04
CA GLU A 32 -7.58 6.07 -3.91
C GLU A 32 -7.62 4.67 -4.51
N VAL A 33 -6.49 4.18 -5.01
CA VAL A 33 -6.40 2.82 -5.57
C VAL A 33 -6.78 1.80 -4.51
N VAL A 34 -6.25 1.91 -3.28
CA VAL A 34 -6.59 1.02 -2.16
C VAL A 34 -8.10 1.00 -1.88
N VAL A 35 -8.81 2.13 -1.99
CA VAL A 35 -10.28 2.17 -1.83
C VAL A 35 -10.98 1.44 -2.97
N ARG A 36 -10.50 1.58 -4.20
CA ARG A 36 -11.13 0.95 -5.38
C ARG A 36 -10.94 -0.56 -5.41
N VAL A 37 -9.78 -1.04 -4.95
CA VAL A 37 -9.40 -2.47 -5.04
C VAL A 37 -9.64 -3.24 -3.74
N THR A 38 -10.10 -2.57 -2.68
CA THR A 38 -10.23 -3.18 -1.36
C THR A 38 -11.38 -2.59 -0.56
N ASN A 39 -12.07 -3.44 0.19
CA ASN A 39 -13.20 -3.06 1.05
C ASN A 39 -12.74 -2.70 2.48
N VAL A 40 -11.65 -1.92 2.62
CA VAL A 40 -11.15 -1.52 3.95
C VAL A 40 -11.94 -0.30 4.43
N ASP A 41 -12.83 -0.56 5.38
CA ASP A 41 -13.68 0.48 5.97
C ASP A 41 -12.90 1.44 6.87
N SER A 42 -11.90 0.92 7.59
CA SER A 42 -11.10 1.73 8.52
C SER A 42 -10.14 2.68 7.80
N LYS A 43 -10.30 3.98 8.03
CA LYS A 43 -9.40 5.05 7.55
C LYS A 43 -7.94 4.79 7.95
N ASP A 44 -7.71 4.38 9.20
CA ASP A 44 -6.36 4.15 9.71
C ASP A 44 -5.67 2.97 9.04
N VAL A 45 -6.41 1.88 8.81
CA VAL A 45 -5.90 0.70 8.11
C VAL A 45 -5.55 1.05 6.68
N ARG A 46 -6.45 1.72 5.97
CA ARG A 46 -6.23 2.18 4.59
C ARG A 46 -5.01 3.08 4.47
N ASN A 47 -4.85 4.06 5.35
CA ASN A 47 -3.68 4.94 5.35
C ASN A 47 -2.38 4.17 5.63
N ARG A 48 -2.41 3.17 6.52
CA ARG A 48 -1.24 2.33 6.82
C ARG A 48 -0.88 1.39 5.66
N VAL A 49 -1.88 0.87 4.94
CA VAL A 49 -1.69 0.06 3.72
C VAL A 49 -1.07 0.92 2.62
N ALA A 50 -1.71 2.05 2.27
CA ALA A 50 -1.21 2.98 1.25
C ALA A 50 0.23 3.41 1.57
N GLY A 51 0.52 3.81 2.81
CA GLY A 51 1.87 4.19 3.22
C GLY A 51 2.89 3.03 3.23
N TYR A 52 2.46 1.77 3.34
CA TYR A 52 3.38 0.63 3.16
C TYR A 52 3.68 0.40 1.68
N VAL A 53 2.64 0.47 0.84
CA VAL A 53 2.75 0.34 -0.62
C VAL A 53 3.69 1.42 -1.17
N THR A 54 3.46 2.70 -0.86
CA THR A 54 4.31 3.81 -1.32
C THR A 54 5.78 3.62 -0.93
N ARG A 55 6.04 3.16 0.31
CA ARG A 55 7.40 2.87 0.76
C ARG A 55 8.04 1.75 -0.06
N ARG A 56 7.29 0.69 -0.36
CA ARG A 56 7.79 -0.46 -1.10
C ARG A 56 8.02 -0.15 -2.58
N VAL A 57 7.14 0.62 -3.22
CA VAL A 57 7.34 1.13 -4.58
C VAL A 57 8.60 1.99 -4.67
N ARG A 58 8.79 2.92 -3.73
CA ARG A 58 10.02 3.75 -3.67
C ARG A 58 11.28 2.92 -3.45
N SER A 59 11.21 1.89 -2.60
CA SER A 59 12.34 0.98 -2.38
C SER A 59 12.67 0.13 -3.60
N GLN A 60 11.67 -0.32 -4.37
CA GLN A 60 11.89 -1.05 -5.63
C GLN A 60 12.44 -0.14 -6.72
N ALA A 61 11.93 1.09 -6.86
CA ALA A 61 12.44 2.07 -7.81
C ALA A 61 13.90 2.49 -7.53
N ALA A 62 14.35 2.41 -6.29
CA ALA A 62 15.75 2.67 -5.91
C ALA A 62 16.68 1.46 -6.10
N GLN A 63 16.13 0.28 -6.39
CA GLN A 63 16.86 -0.98 -6.59
C GLN A 63 16.97 -1.38 -8.07
N ALA A 64 16.39 -0.59 -8.98
CA ALA A 64 16.53 -0.69 -10.43
C ALA A 64 17.44 0.43 -10.94
#